data_AF-A0A8I1R7N6-F1
#
_entry.id   AF-A0A8I1R7N6-F1
#
_cell.length_a   1.000
_cell.length_b   1.000
_cell.length_c   1.000
_cell.angle_alpha   90.00
_cell.angle_beta   90.00
_cell.angle_gamma   90.00
#
_symmetry.space_group_name_H-M   'P 1'
#
loop_
_entity.id
_entity.type
_entity.pdbx_description
1 polymer ?
#
loop_
_entity_poly.entity_id
_entity_poly.type
_entity_poly.pdbx_seq_one_letter_code
_entity_poly.pdbx_strand_id
1 'polypeptide(L)'
;MDWPVVLALAATVAAAAMLQASTGVGFGVLAAPVAVMLDPRLVPGSLLLLSLLLSVMTALRERGAIDVPGLGFATVGRALGAAGAGATIALLPPSLFATVFSLMILAAIALSVVGWRVQPTRGNLVAAGLASGYMGTITSVGSPPMALVYQNVPGPTIRATMGAFFVLGSTVSLASLAAVGHLDLMQLLASLWLLAPLLLGYRLSRHAIGYIDRGRVRPVVLAVSAAAALVLLVRELVS
;
A
#
# COMPACT_ATOMS: atom_id res chain seq x y z
N MET A 1 -19.93 -16.48 -0.39
CA MET A 1 -18.77 -16.55 0.52
C MET A 1 -19.26 -17.02 1.86
N ASP A 2 -18.52 -17.90 2.51
CA ASP A 2 -18.87 -18.36 3.85
C ASP A 2 -18.71 -17.22 4.85
N TRP A 3 -19.59 -17.15 5.85
CA TRP A 3 -19.56 -16.12 6.90
C TRP A 3 -18.19 -15.93 7.58
N PRO A 4 -17.38 -16.97 7.85
CA PRO A 4 -16.05 -16.80 8.42
C PRO A 4 -15.10 -16.00 7.52
N VAL A 5 -15.15 -16.22 6.21
CA VAL A 5 -14.29 -15.54 5.21
C VAL A 5 -14.67 -14.05 5.15
N VAL A 6 -15.97 -13.79 5.14
CA VAL A 6 -16.56 -12.44 5.14
C VAL A 6 -16.11 -11.66 6.37
N LEU A 7 -16.20 -12.26 7.57
CA LEU A 7 -15.75 -11.64 8.81
C LEU A 7 -14.23 -11.42 8.85
N ALA A 8 -13.43 -12.38 8.36
CA ALA A 8 -11.98 -12.26 8.29
C ALA A 8 -11.55 -11.11 7.36
N LEU A 9 -12.21 -10.96 6.20
CA LEU A 9 -11.97 -9.84 5.29
C LEU A 9 -12.35 -8.50 5.92
N ALA A 10 -13.52 -8.41 6.56
CA ALA A 10 -13.96 -7.20 7.24
C ALA A 10 -12.97 -6.78 8.35
N ALA A 11 -12.56 -7.72 9.20
CA ALA A 11 -11.59 -7.48 10.26
C ALA A 11 -10.24 -7.01 9.68
N THR A 12 -9.78 -7.67 8.61
CA THR A 12 -8.53 -7.32 7.92
C THR A 12 -8.59 -5.91 7.34
N VAL A 13 -9.66 -5.57 6.62
CA VAL A 13 -9.85 -4.23 6.02
C VAL A 13 -9.94 -3.16 7.11
N ALA A 14 -10.65 -3.42 8.21
CA ALA A 14 -10.73 -2.50 9.33
C ALA A 14 -9.35 -2.29 9.99
N ALA A 15 -8.59 -3.35 10.23
CA ALA A 15 -7.23 -3.27 10.79
C ALA A 15 -6.26 -2.55 9.84
N ALA A 16 -6.30 -2.86 8.54
CA ALA A 16 -5.48 -2.24 7.52
C ALA A 16 -5.81 -0.76 7.34
N ALA A 17 -7.11 -0.40 7.39
CA ALA A 17 -7.55 0.97 7.32
C ALA A 17 -7.13 1.77 8.56
N MET A 18 -7.28 1.19 9.75
CA MET A 18 -6.82 1.80 11.00
C MET A 18 -5.31 2.06 10.95
N LEU A 19 -4.53 1.05 10.53
CA LEU A 19 -3.08 1.14 10.40
C LEU A 19 -2.65 2.27 9.47
N GLN A 20 -3.13 2.28 8.22
CA GLN A 20 -2.75 3.31 7.26
C GLN A 20 -3.23 4.68 7.70
N ALA A 21 -4.44 4.78 8.25
CA ALA A 21 -4.95 6.05 8.73
C ALA A 21 -4.19 6.59 9.94
N SER A 22 -3.52 5.76 10.74
CA SER A 22 -2.71 6.22 11.88
C SER A 22 -1.24 6.47 11.53
N THR A 23 -0.66 5.69 10.61
CA THR A 23 0.78 5.75 10.28
C THR A 23 1.08 6.41 8.93
N GLY A 24 0.10 6.52 8.05
CA GLY A 24 0.24 7.03 6.68
C GLY A 24 0.51 5.94 5.65
N VAL A 25 0.82 4.70 6.07
CA VAL A 25 1.15 3.58 5.17
C VAL A 25 0.58 2.26 5.68
N GLY A 26 0.45 1.27 4.81
CA GLY A 26 0.29 -0.14 5.23
C GLY A 26 -1.04 -0.80 4.94
N PHE A 27 -2.01 -0.12 4.31
CA PHE A 27 -3.27 -0.77 3.92
C PHE A 27 -3.00 -1.96 3.00
N GLY A 28 -2.28 -1.74 1.88
CA GLY A 28 -1.94 -2.80 0.94
C GLY A 28 -1.03 -3.88 1.54
N VAL A 29 -0.10 -3.47 2.42
CA VAL A 29 0.85 -4.39 3.07
C VAL A 29 0.14 -5.41 3.96
N LEU A 30 -0.99 -5.04 4.58
CA LEU A 30 -1.80 -5.95 5.40
C LEU A 30 -2.95 -6.59 4.61
N ALA A 31 -3.73 -5.79 3.88
CA ALA A 31 -4.96 -6.23 3.23
C ALA A 31 -4.71 -7.12 2.01
N ALA A 32 -3.68 -6.83 1.19
CA ALA A 32 -3.43 -7.58 -0.03
C ALA A 32 -3.15 -9.07 0.20
N PRO A 33 -2.16 -9.46 1.04
CA PRO A 33 -1.84 -10.88 1.16
C PRO A 33 -2.97 -11.69 1.80
N VAL A 34 -3.66 -11.12 2.80
CA VAL A 34 -4.81 -11.79 3.44
C VAL A 34 -6.00 -11.89 2.48
N ALA A 35 -6.30 -10.84 1.71
CA ALA A 35 -7.40 -10.89 0.74
C ALA A 35 -7.15 -11.92 -0.36
N VAL A 36 -5.91 -12.02 -0.88
CA VAL A 36 -5.55 -13.06 -1.86
C VAL A 36 -5.76 -14.46 -1.30
N MET A 37 -5.41 -14.70 -0.02
CA MET A 37 -5.60 -16.01 0.61
C MET A 37 -7.09 -16.37 0.79
N LEU A 38 -7.94 -15.37 1.05
CA LEU A 38 -9.35 -15.56 1.36
C LEU A 38 -10.25 -15.61 0.11
N ASP A 39 -10.07 -14.67 -0.81
CA ASP A 39 -10.73 -14.66 -2.12
C ASP A 39 -9.90 -13.85 -3.13
N PRO A 40 -9.10 -14.52 -3.98
CA PRO A 40 -8.25 -13.87 -4.96
C PRO A 40 -8.98 -12.93 -5.92
N ARG A 41 -10.29 -13.17 -6.15
CA ARG A 41 -11.10 -12.39 -7.10
C ARG A 41 -11.29 -10.94 -6.65
N LEU A 42 -11.07 -10.64 -5.37
CA LEU A 42 -11.15 -9.30 -4.80
C LEU A 42 -9.92 -8.43 -5.11
N VAL A 43 -8.82 -9.02 -5.57
CA VAL A 43 -7.54 -8.35 -5.78
C VAL A 43 -7.27 -8.21 -7.28
N PRO A 44 -6.72 -7.08 -7.76
CA PRO A 44 -6.32 -5.89 -7.01
C PRO A 44 -7.41 -4.82 -6.87
N GLY A 45 -8.47 -4.86 -7.70
CA GLY A 45 -9.35 -3.70 -7.87
C GLY A 45 -10.11 -3.29 -6.62
N SER A 46 -10.63 -4.21 -5.81
CA SER A 46 -11.36 -3.83 -4.59
C SER A 46 -10.44 -3.13 -3.58
N LEU A 47 -9.22 -3.64 -3.41
CA LEU A 47 -8.25 -3.05 -2.50
C LEU A 47 -7.74 -1.69 -2.99
N LEU A 48 -7.58 -1.51 -4.30
CA LEU A 48 -7.20 -0.22 -4.87
C LEU A 48 -8.31 0.84 -4.67
N LEU A 49 -9.58 0.47 -4.82
CA LEU A 49 -10.72 1.37 -4.55
C LEU A 49 -10.77 1.78 -3.09
N LEU A 50 -10.67 0.81 -2.18
CA LEU A 50 -10.65 1.05 -0.73
C LEU A 50 -9.43 1.88 -0.33
N SER A 51 -8.25 1.57 -0.87
CA SER A 51 -7.01 2.32 -0.65
C SER A 51 -7.11 3.76 -1.16
N LEU A 52 -7.70 3.97 -2.34
CA LEU A 52 -7.94 5.31 -2.89
C LEU A 52 -8.80 6.13 -1.93
N LEU A 53 -9.96 5.60 -1.53
CA LEU A 53 -10.87 6.29 -0.63
C LEU A 53 -10.20 6.61 0.71
N LEU A 54 -9.52 5.63 1.29
CA LEU A 54 -8.78 5.82 2.53
C LEU A 54 -7.72 6.91 2.38
N SER A 55 -6.96 6.90 1.29
CA SER A 55 -5.90 7.87 1.00
C SER A 55 -6.44 9.29 0.83
N VAL A 56 -7.60 9.44 0.19
CA VAL A 56 -8.33 10.72 0.12
C VAL A 56 -8.71 11.18 1.52
N MET A 57 -9.35 10.32 2.33
CA MET A 57 -9.77 10.68 3.68
C MET A 57 -8.58 11.07 4.57
N THR A 58 -7.46 10.34 4.50
CA THR A 58 -6.26 10.64 5.28
C THR A 58 -5.60 11.94 4.83
N ALA A 59 -5.52 12.19 3.51
CA ALA A 59 -4.99 13.44 2.96
C ALA A 59 -5.84 14.65 3.35
N LEU A 60 -7.18 14.53 3.27
CA LEU A 60 -8.10 15.62 3.60
C LEU A 60 -8.10 15.94 5.10
N ARG A 61 -7.99 14.93 5.96
CA ARG A 61 -8.00 15.11 7.43
C ARG A 61 -6.88 16.03 7.91
N GLU A 62 -5.71 15.97 7.28
CA GLU A 62 -4.53 16.75 7.65
C GLU A 62 -3.99 17.56 6.45
N ARG A 63 -4.89 18.04 5.58
CA ARG A 63 -4.54 18.69 4.30
C ARG A 63 -3.56 19.86 4.42
N GLY A 64 -3.58 20.58 5.54
CA GLY A 64 -2.66 21.70 5.80
C GLY A 64 -1.22 21.26 6.10
N ALA A 65 -1.00 19.97 6.37
CA ALA A 65 0.30 19.38 6.65
C ALA A 65 0.93 18.67 5.44
N ILE A 66 0.28 18.72 4.26
CA ILE A 66 0.82 18.10 3.04
C ILE A 66 2.10 18.82 2.62
N ASP A 67 3.19 18.07 2.47
CA ASP A 67 4.41 18.54 1.84
C ASP A 67 4.23 18.56 0.31
N VAL A 68 3.63 19.65 -0.20
CA VAL A 68 3.33 19.82 -1.62
C VAL A 68 4.60 19.82 -2.49
N PRO A 69 5.69 20.54 -2.12
CA PRO A 69 6.94 20.45 -2.86
C PRO A 69 7.47 19.01 -2.91
N GLY A 70 7.48 18.32 -1.76
CA GLY A 70 8.00 16.97 -1.67
C GLY A 70 7.18 15.95 -2.46
N LEU A 71 5.85 16.10 -2.44
CA LEU A 71 4.92 15.29 -3.22
C LEU A 71 5.18 15.42 -4.74
N GLY A 72 5.50 16.61 -5.22
CA GLY A 72 5.83 16.85 -6.63
C GLY A 72 7.03 16.00 -7.08
N PHE A 73 8.15 16.08 -6.35
CA PHE A 73 9.36 15.30 -6.63
C PHE A 73 9.11 13.79 -6.54
N ALA A 74 8.39 13.35 -5.50
CA ALA A 74 8.04 11.94 -5.33
C ALA A 74 7.17 11.40 -6.48
N THR A 75 6.21 12.19 -6.96
CA THR A 75 5.31 11.79 -8.04
C THR A 75 6.04 11.66 -9.37
N VAL A 76 6.96 12.58 -9.68
CA VAL A 76 7.83 12.48 -10.86
C VAL A 76 8.64 11.19 -10.81
N GLY A 77 9.30 10.91 -9.68
CA GLY A 77 10.00 9.65 -9.47
C GLY A 77 9.10 8.45 -9.71
N ARG A 78 7.91 8.45 -9.08
CA ARG A 78 6.93 7.36 -9.21
C ARG A 78 6.52 7.07 -10.64
N ALA A 79 6.24 8.11 -11.43
CA ALA A 79 5.88 7.95 -12.84
C ALA A 79 7.00 7.28 -13.64
N LEU A 80 8.25 7.73 -13.46
CA LEU A 80 9.42 7.15 -14.12
C LEU A 80 9.65 5.70 -13.69
N GLY A 81 9.55 5.42 -12.39
CA GLY A 81 9.68 4.06 -11.85
C GLY A 81 8.60 3.11 -12.39
N ALA A 82 7.35 3.57 -12.45
CA ALA A 82 6.24 2.78 -13.00
C ALA A 82 6.43 2.48 -14.49
N ALA A 83 6.92 3.45 -15.27
CA ALA A 83 7.26 3.24 -16.69
C ALA A 83 8.38 2.20 -16.85
N GLY A 84 9.44 2.28 -16.03
CA GLY A 84 10.52 1.29 -16.01
C GLY A 84 10.04 -0.12 -15.62
N ALA A 85 9.11 -0.23 -14.66
CA ALA A 85 8.49 -1.50 -14.31
C ALA A 85 7.60 -2.05 -15.44
N GLY A 86 6.86 -1.18 -16.15
CA GLY A 86 6.11 -1.58 -17.34
C GLY A 86 6.99 -2.18 -18.43
N ALA A 87 8.15 -1.54 -18.70
CA ALA A 87 9.15 -2.09 -19.62
C ALA A 87 9.73 -3.43 -19.13
N THR A 88 9.99 -3.54 -17.82
CA THR A 88 10.45 -4.79 -17.20
C THR A 88 9.43 -5.92 -17.45
N ILE A 89 8.14 -5.67 -17.19
CA ILE A 89 7.06 -6.65 -17.41
C ILE A 89 6.95 -7.04 -18.89
N ALA A 90 7.09 -6.09 -19.81
CA ALA A 90 6.96 -6.34 -21.25
C ALA A 90 8.14 -7.15 -21.83
N LEU A 91 9.33 -7.04 -21.23
CA LEU A 91 10.56 -7.61 -21.78
C LEU A 91 11.02 -8.89 -21.07
N LEU A 92 10.59 -9.15 -19.83
CA LEU A 92 11.04 -10.31 -19.06
C LEU A 92 10.19 -11.56 -19.32
N PRO A 93 10.83 -12.74 -19.45
CA PRO A 93 10.15 -14.03 -19.45
C PRO A 93 9.34 -14.25 -18.16
N PRO A 94 8.16 -14.91 -18.23
CA PRO A 94 7.33 -15.18 -17.05
C PRO A 94 8.05 -15.93 -15.92
N SER A 95 9.00 -16.81 -16.26
CA SER A 95 9.81 -17.56 -15.28
C SER A 95 10.71 -16.67 -14.42
N LEU A 96 11.16 -15.52 -14.94
CA LEU A 96 11.98 -14.57 -14.18
C LEU A 96 11.13 -13.56 -13.40
N PHE A 97 9.87 -13.36 -13.79
CA PHE A 97 8.97 -12.42 -13.12
C PHE A 97 8.74 -12.78 -11.64
N ALA A 98 8.50 -14.06 -11.33
CA ALA A 98 8.34 -14.53 -9.96
C ALA A 98 9.57 -14.24 -9.08
N THR A 99 10.77 -14.34 -9.67
CA THR A 99 12.04 -14.04 -8.98
C THR A 99 12.14 -12.54 -8.69
N VAL A 100 11.87 -11.68 -9.68
CA VAL A 100 11.91 -10.21 -9.51
C VAL A 100 10.87 -9.76 -8.49
N PHE A 101 9.65 -10.29 -8.56
CA PHE A 101 8.58 -10.02 -7.60
C PHE A 101 9.02 -10.37 -6.17
N SER A 102 9.56 -11.58 -5.96
CA SER A 102 9.98 -12.05 -4.64
C SER A 102 11.12 -11.21 -4.06
N LEU A 103 12.12 -10.86 -4.88
CA LEU A 103 13.22 -9.98 -4.48
C LEU A 103 12.73 -8.58 -4.07
N MET A 104 11.75 -8.02 -4.79
CA MET A 104 11.17 -6.73 -4.46
C MET A 104 10.41 -6.76 -3.12
N ILE A 105 9.65 -7.82 -2.84
CA ILE A 105 9.00 -8.00 -1.54
C ILE A 105 10.03 -8.08 -0.41
N LEU A 106 11.09 -8.86 -0.58
CA LEU A 106 12.19 -8.94 0.40
C LEU A 106 12.85 -7.57 0.62
N ALA A 107 13.10 -6.83 -0.45
CA ALA A 107 13.65 -5.47 -0.37
C ALA A 107 12.72 -4.52 0.40
N ALA A 108 11.41 -4.62 0.21
CA ALA A 108 10.44 -3.84 0.98
C ALA A 108 10.42 -4.16 2.46
N ILE A 109 10.49 -5.45 2.81
CA ILE A 109 10.57 -5.89 4.20
C ILE A 109 11.86 -5.34 4.81
N ALA A 110 12.99 -5.50 4.13
CA ALA A 110 14.27 -4.96 4.57
C ALA A 110 14.20 -3.44 4.79
N LEU A 111 13.72 -2.66 3.80
CA LEU A 111 13.51 -1.21 3.91
C LEU A 111 12.58 -0.82 5.06
N SER A 112 11.59 -1.66 5.35
CA SER A 112 10.63 -1.41 6.44
C SER A 112 11.19 -1.68 7.83
N VAL A 113 12.26 -2.47 7.94
CA VAL A 113 12.93 -2.83 9.20
C VAL A 113 14.19 -2.00 9.43
N VAL A 114 14.87 -1.61 8.35
CA VAL A 114 16.10 -0.82 8.39
C VAL A 114 15.80 0.57 8.97
N GLY A 115 16.38 0.86 10.14
CA GLY A 115 16.26 2.14 10.85
C GLY A 115 17.06 3.29 10.24
N TRP A 116 17.31 3.28 8.93
CA TRP A 116 18.10 4.32 8.26
C TRP A 116 17.40 5.65 8.32
N ARG A 117 18.08 6.69 8.77
CA ARG A 117 17.52 8.04 8.82
C ARG A 117 17.76 8.75 7.48
N VAL A 118 16.77 8.66 6.59
CA VAL A 118 16.77 9.39 5.32
C VAL A 118 15.97 10.68 5.48
N GLN A 119 16.53 11.81 5.04
CA GLN A 119 15.84 13.10 5.05
C GLN A 119 15.07 13.32 3.74
N PRO A 120 13.92 14.01 3.76
CA PRO A 120 13.13 14.34 2.57
C PRO A 120 13.76 15.46 1.73
N THR A 121 14.93 15.19 1.16
CA THR A 121 15.54 16.05 0.14
C THR A 121 14.94 15.77 -1.23
N ARG A 122 15.04 16.73 -2.16
CA ARG A 122 14.51 16.58 -3.53
C ARG A 122 15.00 15.30 -4.22
N GLY A 123 16.30 15.01 -4.11
CA GLY A 123 16.91 13.81 -4.69
C GLY A 123 16.39 12.52 -4.05
N ASN A 124 16.29 12.50 -2.71
CA ASN A 124 15.77 11.33 -1.99
C ASN A 124 14.30 11.07 -2.30
N LEU A 125 13.50 12.12 -2.49
CA LEU A 125 12.10 12.00 -2.85
C LEU A 125 11.91 11.49 -4.28
N VAL A 126 12.70 11.97 -5.25
CA VAL A 126 12.70 11.40 -6.62
C VAL A 126 13.12 9.93 -6.58
N ALA A 127 14.20 9.59 -5.86
CA ALA A 127 14.69 8.21 -5.78
C ALA A 127 13.69 7.28 -5.08
N ALA A 128 13.12 7.70 -3.95
CA ALA A 128 12.09 6.95 -3.25
C ALA A 128 10.79 6.85 -4.04
N GLY A 129 10.42 7.91 -4.75
CA GLY A 129 9.33 7.89 -5.73
C GLY A 129 9.57 6.86 -6.81
N LEU A 130 10.76 6.85 -7.42
CA LEU A 130 11.15 5.88 -8.46
C LEU A 130 11.10 4.45 -7.95
N ALA A 131 11.74 4.17 -6.81
CA ALA A 131 11.70 2.87 -6.17
C ALA A 131 10.26 2.46 -5.83
N SER A 132 9.45 3.39 -5.30
CA SER A 132 8.04 3.18 -4.97
C SER A 132 7.18 2.89 -6.19
N GLY A 133 7.40 3.59 -7.30
CA GLY A 133 6.70 3.40 -8.57
C GLY A 133 7.04 2.06 -9.19
N TYR A 134 8.34 1.75 -9.27
CA TYR A 134 8.80 0.47 -9.81
C TYR A 134 8.27 -0.71 -8.99
N MET A 135 8.50 -0.67 -7.67
CA MET A 135 8.09 -1.71 -6.76
C MET A 135 6.57 -1.84 -6.68
N GLY A 136 5.85 -0.71 -6.64
CA GLY A 136 4.39 -0.67 -6.62
C GLY A 136 3.73 -1.22 -7.88
N THR A 137 4.35 -1.04 -9.05
CA THR A 137 3.82 -1.60 -10.31
C THR A 137 4.04 -3.11 -10.39
N ILE A 138 5.20 -3.63 -9.95
CA ILE A 138 5.48 -5.08 -9.99
C ILE A 138 4.73 -5.82 -8.88
N THR A 139 4.71 -5.27 -7.66
CA THR A 139 4.27 -6.00 -6.46
C THR A 139 2.96 -5.52 -5.84
N SER A 140 2.39 -4.43 -6.35
CA SER A 140 1.29 -3.69 -5.69
C SER A 140 1.64 -3.12 -4.29
N VAL A 141 2.91 -3.21 -3.88
CA VAL A 141 3.44 -2.67 -2.62
C VAL A 141 4.51 -1.63 -2.94
N GLY A 142 4.13 -0.35 -3.01
CA GLY A 142 5.07 0.75 -3.27
C GLY A 142 5.40 1.61 -2.05
N SER A 143 4.79 1.34 -0.90
CA SER A 143 4.88 2.22 0.27
C SER A 143 6.25 2.29 0.97
N PRO A 144 7.09 1.23 1.05
CA PRO A 144 8.27 1.23 1.92
C PRO A 144 9.35 2.27 1.58
N PRO A 145 9.75 2.50 0.30
CA PRO A 145 10.75 3.51 -0.02
C PRO A 145 10.33 4.92 0.42
N MET A 146 9.05 5.27 0.21
CA MET A 146 8.51 6.57 0.60
C MET A 146 8.33 6.69 2.11
N ALA A 147 7.91 5.60 2.78
CA ALA A 147 7.83 5.55 4.24
C ALA A 147 9.20 5.83 4.88
N LEU A 148 10.28 5.29 4.30
CA LEU A 148 11.65 5.52 4.78
C LEU A 148 12.04 7.01 4.72
N VAL A 149 11.72 7.69 3.62
CA VAL A 149 12.06 9.13 3.48
C VAL A 149 11.27 10.00 4.44
N TYR A 150 10.00 9.66 4.71
CA TYR A 150 9.13 10.43 5.58
C TYR A 150 9.15 9.99 7.06
N GLN A 151 9.85 8.92 7.44
CA GLN A 151 9.71 8.29 8.77
C GLN A 151 10.01 9.21 9.98
N ASN A 152 10.79 10.28 9.78
CA ASN A 152 11.20 11.21 10.85
C ASN A 152 10.47 12.56 10.79
N VAL A 153 9.46 12.67 9.92
CA VAL A 153 8.66 13.89 9.74
C VAL A 153 7.47 13.82 10.73
N PRO A 154 6.88 14.95 11.18
CA PRO A 154 5.71 14.91 12.04
C PRO A 154 4.59 14.02 11.49
N GLY A 155 3.97 13.20 12.34
CA GLY A 155 2.94 12.24 11.94
C GLY A 155 1.84 12.81 11.02
N PRO A 156 1.31 14.02 11.28
CA PRO A 156 0.35 14.65 10.37
C PRO A 156 0.85 14.83 8.94
N THR A 157 2.10 15.26 8.78
CA THR A 157 2.71 15.45 7.46
C THR A 157 2.97 14.13 6.76
N ILE A 158 3.39 13.08 7.47
CA ILE A 158 3.54 11.72 6.89
C ILE A 158 2.19 11.25 6.35
N ARG A 159 1.14 11.24 7.20
CA ARG A 159 -0.18 10.74 6.84
C ARG A 159 -0.80 11.50 5.67
N ALA A 160 -0.71 12.84 5.70
CA ALA A 160 -1.28 13.68 4.67
C ALA A 160 -0.55 13.52 3.34
N THR A 161 0.78 13.57 3.35
CA THR A 161 1.61 13.50 2.13
C THR A 161 1.60 12.11 1.51
N MET A 162 1.69 11.05 2.32
CA MET A 162 1.55 9.66 1.84
C MET A 162 0.14 9.39 1.32
N GLY A 163 -0.89 9.93 1.99
CA GLY A 163 -2.27 9.91 1.48
C GLY A 163 -2.35 10.52 0.08
N ALA A 164 -1.86 11.75 -0.11
CA ALA A 164 -1.89 12.42 -1.40
C ALA A 164 -1.09 11.64 -2.48
N PHE A 165 0.06 11.09 -2.14
CA PHE A 165 0.87 10.25 -3.02
C PHE A 165 0.13 8.97 -3.45
N PHE A 166 -0.56 8.31 -2.52
CA PHE A 166 -1.35 7.11 -2.84
C PHE A 166 -2.66 7.42 -3.56
N VAL A 167 -3.25 8.60 -3.40
CA VAL A 167 -4.38 9.03 -4.25
C VAL A 167 -3.96 9.04 -5.71
N LEU A 168 -2.81 9.67 -6.02
CA LEU A 168 -2.26 9.71 -7.37
C LEU A 168 -1.96 8.29 -7.88
N GLY A 169 -1.25 7.50 -7.08
CA GLY A 169 -0.91 6.13 -7.44
C GLY A 169 -2.12 5.23 -7.69
N SER A 170 -3.09 5.25 -6.79
CA SER A 170 -4.28 4.39 -6.86
C SER A 170 -5.20 4.81 -8.00
N THR A 171 -5.30 6.11 -8.29
CA THR A 171 -6.08 6.61 -9.45
C THR A 171 -5.50 6.09 -10.76
N VAL A 172 -4.18 6.17 -10.94
CA VAL A 172 -3.51 5.66 -12.16
C VAL A 172 -3.69 4.14 -12.27
N SER A 173 -3.49 3.39 -11.18
CA SER A 173 -3.68 1.95 -11.17
C SER A 173 -5.12 1.53 -11.50
N LEU A 174 -6.12 2.22 -10.94
CA LEU A 174 -7.53 1.96 -11.24
C LEU A 174 -7.91 2.29 -12.68
N ALA A 175 -7.40 3.42 -13.22
CA ALA A 175 -7.61 3.79 -14.61
C ALA A 175 -7.01 2.74 -15.56
N SER A 176 -5.80 2.26 -15.27
CA SER A 176 -5.17 1.17 -16.05
C SER A 176 -5.97 -0.13 -15.97
N LEU A 177 -6.48 -0.50 -14.79
CA LEU A 177 -7.27 -1.72 -14.61
C LEU A 177 -8.61 -1.65 -15.36
N ALA A 178 -9.26 -0.48 -15.33
CA ALA A 178 -10.49 -0.22 -16.06
C ALA A 178 -10.26 -0.25 -17.59
N ALA A 179 -9.15 0.32 -18.08
CA ALA A 179 -8.83 0.36 -19.50
C ALA A 179 -8.62 -1.03 -20.12
N VAL A 180 -8.14 -2.01 -19.34
CA VAL A 180 -7.94 -3.40 -19.78
C VAL A 180 -9.11 -4.30 -19.38
N GLY A 181 -10.21 -3.74 -18.87
CA GLY A 181 -11.42 -4.50 -18.50
C GLY A 181 -11.25 -5.43 -17.29
N HIS A 182 -10.23 -5.22 -16.46
CA HIS A 182 -9.93 -6.04 -15.28
C HIS A 182 -10.58 -5.51 -13.98
N LEU A 183 -11.37 -4.43 -14.08
CA LEU A 183 -12.18 -3.90 -12.99
C LEU A 183 -13.63 -4.36 -13.16
N ASP A 184 -13.97 -5.47 -12.52
CA ASP A 184 -15.28 -6.11 -12.65
C ASP A 184 -16.32 -5.56 -11.64
N LEU A 185 -17.60 -5.72 -11.96
CA LEU A 185 -18.72 -5.38 -11.08
C LEU A 185 -18.62 -6.07 -9.72
N MET A 186 -18.12 -7.31 -9.68
CA MET A 186 -17.88 -8.01 -8.42
C MET A 186 -16.92 -7.25 -7.51
N GLN A 187 -15.85 -6.67 -8.06
CA GLN A 187 -14.87 -5.90 -7.29
C GLN A 187 -15.45 -4.57 -6.79
N LEU A 188 -16.32 -3.93 -7.59
CA LEU A 188 -17.04 -2.72 -7.19
C LEU A 188 -18.01 -3.00 -6.03
N LEU A 189 -18.82 -4.07 -6.13
CA LEU A 189 -19.76 -4.47 -5.08
C LEU A 189 -19.05 -4.90 -3.80
N ALA A 190 -17.95 -5.65 -3.91
CA ALA A 190 -17.15 -6.02 -2.75
C ALA A 190 -16.53 -4.80 -2.07
N SER A 191 -16.07 -3.81 -2.84
CA SER A 191 -15.57 -2.54 -2.29
C SER A 191 -16.66 -1.82 -1.52
N LEU A 192 -17.87 -1.74 -2.08
CA LEU A 192 -19.03 -1.10 -1.45
C LEU A 192 -19.37 -1.76 -0.11
N TRP A 193 -19.35 -3.09 -0.05
CA TRP A 193 -19.60 -3.84 1.17
C TRP A 193 -18.49 -3.66 2.22
N LEU A 194 -17.23 -3.63 1.78
CA LEU A 194 -16.06 -3.41 2.63
C LEU A 194 -15.87 -1.96 3.08
N LEU A 195 -16.67 -1.01 2.58
CA LEU A 195 -16.65 0.37 3.04
C LEU A 195 -16.97 0.49 4.52
N ALA A 196 -17.97 -0.25 5.03
CA ALA A 196 -18.34 -0.16 6.44
C ALA A 196 -17.18 -0.57 7.38
N PRO A 197 -16.51 -1.72 7.18
CA PRO A 197 -15.29 -2.05 7.91
C PRO A 197 -14.16 -1.02 7.75
N LEU A 198 -13.96 -0.49 6.53
CA LEU A 198 -12.95 0.52 6.26
C LEU A 198 -13.20 1.81 7.03
N LEU A 199 -14.44 2.30 7.03
CA LEU A 199 -14.85 3.51 7.75
C LEU A 199 -14.73 3.32 9.26
N LEU A 200 -15.06 2.12 9.77
CA LEU A 200 -14.85 1.76 11.17
C LEU A 200 -13.36 1.85 11.52
N GLY A 201 -12.49 1.20 10.73
CA GLY A 201 -11.03 1.26 10.92
C GLY A 201 -10.49 2.69 10.88
N TYR A 202 -10.93 3.48 9.90
CA TYR A 202 -10.59 4.90 9.78
C TYR A 202 -11.04 5.72 11.00
N ARG A 203 -12.24 5.48 11.54
CA ARG A 203 -12.72 6.17 12.75
C ARG A 203 -11.94 5.78 13.99
N LEU A 204 -11.64 4.49 14.15
CA LEU A 204 -10.81 3.97 15.24
C LEU A 204 -9.38 4.52 15.19
N SER A 205 -8.86 4.80 13.99
CA SER A 205 -7.51 5.36 13.81
C SER A 205 -7.29 6.65 14.60
N ARG A 206 -8.33 7.49 14.78
CA ARG A 206 -8.22 8.76 15.52
C ARG A 206 -7.82 8.54 16.98
N HIS A 207 -8.33 7.49 17.60
CA HIS A 207 -7.98 7.12 18.98
C HIS A 207 -6.65 6.36 19.01
N ALA A 208 -6.34 5.61 17.95
CA ALA A 208 -5.12 4.81 17.86
C ALA A 208 -3.86 5.64 17.57
N ILE A 209 -3.96 6.84 16.96
CA ILE A 209 -2.80 7.70 16.65
C ILE A 209 -1.91 7.91 17.87
N GLY A 210 -2.48 8.24 19.04
CA GLY A 210 -1.71 8.48 20.27
C GLY A 210 -1.02 7.22 20.83
N TYR A 211 -1.54 6.02 20.55
CA TYR A 211 -0.91 4.75 20.93
C TYR A 211 0.12 4.27 19.90
N ILE A 212 -0.08 4.62 18.63
CA ILE A 212 0.75 4.23 17.48
C ILE A 212 2.03 5.06 17.41
N ASP A 213 1.96 6.36 17.73
CA ASP A 213 3.15 7.23 17.81
C ASP A 213 4.18 6.75 18.86
N ARG A 214 3.78 5.87 19.80
CA ARG A 214 4.70 5.21 20.75
C ARG A 214 5.45 4.01 20.16
N GLY A 215 5.35 3.77 18.85
CA GLY A 215 6.11 2.73 18.12
C GLY A 215 5.63 1.29 18.31
N ARG A 216 4.56 1.05 19.07
CA ARG A 216 4.13 -0.31 19.48
C ARG A 216 3.41 -1.11 18.39
N VAL A 217 2.89 -0.45 17.36
CA VAL A 217 2.02 -1.10 16.36
C VAL A 217 2.77 -1.53 15.09
N ARG A 218 3.89 -0.86 14.77
CA ARG A 218 4.72 -1.16 13.60
C ARG A 218 5.25 -2.61 13.58
N PRO A 219 5.76 -3.18 14.69
CA PRO A 219 6.27 -4.56 14.70
C PRO A 219 5.19 -5.62 14.45
N VAL A 220 4.00 -5.45 15.05
CA VAL A 220 2.88 -6.38 14.89
C VAL A 220 2.41 -6.45 13.44
N VAL A 221 2.30 -5.29 12.80
CA VAL A 221 1.92 -5.18 11.39
C VAL A 221 2.95 -5.83 10.49
N LEU A 222 4.24 -5.54 10.70
CA LEU A 222 5.30 -6.15 9.91
C LEU A 222 5.33 -7.67 10.11
N ALA A 223 5.09 -8.16 11.32
CA ALA A 223 5.01 -9.59 11.61
C ALA A 223 3.84 -10.26 10.88
N VAL A 224 2.64 -9.67 10.92
CA VAL A 224 1.46 -10.23 10.23
C VAL A 224 1.65 -10.21 8.72
N SER A 225 2.15 -9.11 8.17
CA SER A 225 2.43 -8.99 6.73
C SER A 225 3.55 -9.92 6.28
N ALA A 226 4.61 -10.08 7.07
CA ALA A 226 5.68 -11.04 6.78
C ALA A 226 5.15 -12.48 6.83
N ALA A 227 4.35 -12.84 7.83
CA ALA A 227 3.75 -14.16 7.91
C ALA A 227 2.84 -14.45 6.70
N ALA A 228 1.97 -13.51 6.33
CA ALA A 228 1.08 -13.67 5.17
C ALA A 228 1.86 -13.75 3.84
N ALA A 229 2.90 -12.93 3.67
CA ALA A 229 3.78 -12.97 2.51
C ALA A 229 4.58 -14.29 2.42
N LEU A 230 5.08 -14.80 3.54
CA LEU A 230 5.77 -16.10 3.61
C LEU A 230 4.84 -17.26 3.25
N VAL A 231 3.60 -17.25 3.76
CA VAL A 231 2.61 -18.28 3.41
C VAL A 231 2.30 -18.27 1.91
N LEU A 232 2.15 -17.08 1.31
CA LEU A 232 1.95 -16.96 -0.14
C LEU A 232 3.16 -17.45 -0.93
N LEU A 233 4.38 -17.10 -0.50
CA LEU A 233 5.61 -17.52 -1.16
C LEU A 233 5.78 -19.04 -1.13
N VAL A 234 5.54 -19.68 0.03
CA VAL A 234 5.59 -21.14 0.16
C VAL A 234 4.54 -21.80 -0.73
N ARG A 235 3.33 -21.22 -0.80
CA ARG A 235 2.27 -21.75 -1.65
C ARG A 235 2.65 -21.75 -3.13
N GLU A 236 3.21 -20.64 -3.62
CA GLU A 236 3.68 -20.51 -5.01
C GLU A 236 4.85 -21.45 -5.34
N LEU A 237 5.72 -21.75 -4.38
CA LEU A 237 6.86 -22.65 -4.58
C LEU A 237 6.49 -24.14 -4.58
N VAL A 238 5.31 -24.49 -4.04
CA VAL A 238 4.82 -25.87 -3.92
C VAL A 238 3.82 -26.22 -5.03
N SER A 239 3.24 -25.21 -5.71
CA SER A 239 2.36 -25.33 -6.87
C SER A 239 3.11 -25.36 -8.19
#